data_AF-A0A0P6WEH6-F1
#
_entry.id   AF-A0A0P6WEH6-F1
#
_cell.length_a   1.000
_cell.length_b   1.000
_cell.length_c   1.000
_cell.angle_alpha   90.00
_cell.angle_beta   90.00
_cell.angle_gamma   90.00
#
_symmetry.space_group_name_H-M   'P 1'
#
loop_
_entity.id
_entity.type
_entity.pdbx_description
1 polymer ?
#
loop_
_entity_poly.entity_id
_entity_poly.type
_entity_poly.pdbx_seq_one_letter_code
_entity_poly.pdbx_strand_id
1 'polypeptide(L)'
;MQISIYILLLVVSAVVAIAWSWKRLLDFNSYKKPFLEGVALQFVFLIFASVWWLITEDISNGVIGVFYYFLAFLTIMVVHGFTLHYLFSKKKMRERDE
;
A
#
# COMPACT_ATOMS: atom_id res chain seq x y z
N MET A 1 -15.67 8.85 15.03
CA MET A 1 -16.18 8.06 13.87
C MET A 1 -15.24 8.13 12.67
N GLN A 2 -14.71 9.30 12.30
CA GLN A 2 -13.79 9.46 11.15
C GLN A 2 -12.42 8.77 11.33
N ILE A 3 -11.86 8.71 12.54
CA ILE A 3 -10.61 7.97 12.81
C ILE A 3 -10.75 6.47 12.51
N SER A 4 -11.90 5.87 12.81
CA SER A 4 -12.15 4.46 12.50
C SER A 4 -12.20 4.20 10.99
N ILE A 5 -12.82 5.12 10.24
CA ILE A 5 -12.86 5.09 8.77
C ILE A 5 -11.45 5.30 8.19
N TYR A 6 -10.68 6.23 8.77
CA TYR A 6 -9.28 6.48 8.42
C TYR A 6 -8.43 5.20 8.55
N ILE A 7 -8.47 4.56 9.72
CA ILE A 7 -7.73 3.32 9.97
C ILE A 7 -8.19 2.22 9.01
N LEU A 8 -9.50 2.08 8.80
CA LEU A 8 -10.07 1.08 7.88
C LEU A 8 -9.53 1.26 6.45
N LEU A 9 -9.55 2.49 5.92
CA LEU A 9 -9.04 2.79 4.58
C LEU A 9 -7.55 2.46 4.45
N LEU A 10 -6.74 2.76 5.48
CA LEU A 10 -5.33 2.41 5.49
C LEU A 10 -5.09 0.89 5.47
N VAL A 11 -5.82 0.15 6.29
CA VAL A 11 -5.69 -1.31 6.36
C VAL A 11 -6.11 -1.95 5.04
N VAL A 12 -7.25 -1.53 4.47
CA VAL A 12 -7.72 -2.04 3.17
C VAL A 12 -6.71 -1.74 2.07
N SER A 13 -6.18 -0.51 2.00
CA SER A 13 -5.16 -0.13 1.03
C SER A 13 -3.90 -0.99 1.14
N ALA A 14 -3.40 -1.20 2.36
CA ALA A 14 -2.24 -2.04 2.61
C ALA A 14 -2.47 -3.49 2.18
N VAL A 15 -3.60 -4.09 2.60
CA VAL A 15 -3.94 -5.48 2.27
C VAL A 15 -4.11 -5.68 0.77
N VAL A 16 -4.85 -4.81 0.10
CA VAL A 16 -5.09 -4.92 -1.36
C VAL A 16 -3.78 -4.86 -2.12
N ALA A 17 -2.89 -3.93 -1.77
CA ALA A 17 -1.62 -3.77 -2.45
C ALA A 17 -0.66 -4.94 -2.19
N ILE A 18 -0.53 -5.40 -0.94
CA ILE A 18 0.33 -6.53 -0.61
C ILE A 18 -0.20 -7.82 -1.25
N ALA A 19 -1.52 -8.06 -1.19
CA ALA A 19 -2.15 -9.23 -1.81
C ALA A 19 -2.00 -9.22 -3.35
N TRP A 20 -2.17 -8.04 -3.97
CA TRP A 20 -1.97 -7.90 -5.41
C TRP A 20 -0.52 -8.19 -5.80
N SER A 21 0.44 -7.56 -5.14
CA SER A 21 1.86 -7.76 -5.42
C SER A 21 2.30 -9.19 -5.14
N TRP A 22 1.76 -9.84 -4.10
CA TRP A 22 1.99 -11.27 -3.85
C TRP A 22 1.54 -12.11 -5.03
N LYS A 23 0.28 -11.94 -5.47
CA LYS A 23 -0.28 -12.69 -6.59
C LYS A 23 0.61 -12.53 -7.84
N ARG A 24 1.03 -11.30 -8.12
CA ARG A 24 1.88 -10.97 -9.27
C ARG A 24 3.31 -11.48 -9.13
N LEU A 25 3.81 -11.66 -7.91
CA LEU A 25 5.13 -12.26 -7.68
C LEU A 25 5.20 -13.71 -8.17
N LEU A 26 4.06 -14.43 -8.20
CA LEU A 26 3.99 -15.77 -8.79
C LEU A 26 4.18 -15.71 -10.31
N ASP A 27 3.61 -14.69 -10.96
CA ASP A 27 3.62 -14.52 -12.41
C ASP A 27 4.95 -13.99 -12.99
N PHE A 28 5.81 -13.36 -12.18
CA PHE A 28 7.07 -12.76 -12.65
C PHE A 28 8.31 -13.27 -11.91
N ASN A 29 9.45 -13.30 -12.63
CA ASN A 29 10.79 -13.55 -12.07
C ASN A 29 11.48 -12.29 -11.51
N SER A 30 10.72 -11.24 -11.22
CA SER A 30 11.24 -9.99 -10.65
C SER A 30 10.23 -9.39 -9.69
N TYR A 31 10.72 -8.88 -8.56
CA TYR A 31 9.89 -8.19 -7.57
C TYR A 31 9.59 -6.73 -7.94
N LYS A 32 10.37 -6.10 -8.84
CA LYS A 32 10.25 -4.67 -9.17
C LYS A 32 8.89 -4.30 -9.78
N LYS A 33 8.41 -5.13 -10.72
CA LYS A 33 7.14 -4.88 -11.41
C LYS A 33 5.92 -5.09 -10.49
N PRO A 34 5.80 -6.22 -9.75
CA PRO A 34 4.76 -6.38 -8.74
C PRO A 34 4.77 -5.25 -7.70
N PHE A 35 5.94 -4.81 -7.24
CA PHE A 35 6.06 -3.67 -6.31
C PHE A 35 5.45 -2.39 -6.88
N LEU A 36 5.85 -1.99 -8.09
CA LEU A 36 5.35 -0.79 -8.76
C LEU A 36 3.83 -0.83 -8.97
N GLU A 37 3.29 -1.98 -9.39
CA GLU A 37 1.84 -2.16 -9.55
C GLU A 37 1.10 -2.00 -8.21
N GLY A 38 1.60 -2.61 -7.13
CA GLY A 38 1.00 -2.46 -5.81
C GLY A 38 1.13 -1.04 -5.23
N VAL A 39 2.26 -0.35 -5.47
CA VAL A 39 2.42 1.06 -5.10
C VAL A 39 1.46 1.97 -5.87
N ALA A 40 1.28 1.73 -7.16
CA ALA A 40 0.30 2.47 -7.96
C ALA A 40 -1.12 2.30 -7.40
N LEU A 41 -1.50 1.08 -6.99
CA LEU A 41 -2.79 0.83 -6.33
C LEU A 41 -2.89 1.59 -5.00
N GLN A 42 -1.86 1.56 -4.15
CA GLN A 42 -1.84 2.34 -2.89
C GLN A 42 -1.97 3.84 -3.14
N PHE A 43 -1.35 4.35 -4.20
CA PHE A 43 -1.41 5.76 -4.57
C PHE A 43 -2.83 6.16 -4.99
N VAL A 44 -3.55 5.30 -5.71
CA VAL A 44 -4.97 5.52 -6.03
C VAL A 44 -5.80 5.60 -4.74
N PHE A 45 -5.59 4.70 -3.78
CA PHE A 45 -6.25 4.78 -2.47
C PHE A 45 -5.90 6.07 -1.72
N LEU A 46 -4.65 6.51 -1.77
CA LEU A 46 -4.23 7.79 -1.17
C LEU A 46 -5.03 8.95 -1.76
N ILE A 47 -5.19 9.02 -3.08
CA ILE A 47 -5.98 10.08 -3.73
C ILE A 47 -7.42 10.05 -3.24
N PHE A 48 -8.08 8.89 -3.29
CA PHE A 48 -9.48 8.77 -2.85
C PHE A 48 -9.68 9.13 -1.39
N ALA A 49 -8.81 8.63 -0.51
CA ALA A 49 -8.86 8.92 0.92
C ALA A 49 -8.59 10.41 1.21
N SER A 50 -7.65 11.03 0.47
CA SER A 50 -7.34 12.45 0.60
C SER A 50 -8.50 13.34 0.15
N VAL A 51 -9.11 13.03 -1.00
CA VAL A 51 -10.27 13.78 -1.52
C VAL A 51 -11.46 13.63 -0.59
N TRP A 52 -11.74 12.42 -0.12
CA TRP A 52 -12.80 12.18 0.87
C TRP A 52 -12.59 13.03 2.12
N TRP A 53 -11.38 13.01 2.68
CA TRP A 53 -11.07 13.74 3.90
C TRP A 53 -11.24 15.26 3.75
N LEU A 54 -10.78 15.82 2.62
CA LEU A 54 -10.92 17.24 2.30
C LEU A 54 -12.38 17.69 2.19
N ILE A 55 -13.29 16.80 1.76
CA ILE A 55 -14.72 17.12 1.62
C ILE A 55 -15.44 17.02 2.97
N THR A 56 -14.95 16.19 3.89
CA THR A 56 -15.61 15.93 5.19
C THR A 56 -15.17 16.82 6.34
N GLU A 57 -14.08 17.56 6.19
CA GLU A 57 -13.45 18.36 7.25
C GLU A 57 -13.28 19.83 6.84
N ASP A 58 -13.19 20.73 7.83
CA ASP A 58 -12.79 22.12 7.59
C ASP A 58 -11.38 22.19 6.99
N ILE A 59 -11.10 23.24 6.20
CA ILE A 59 -9.86 23.36 5.40
C ILE A 59 -8.58 23.04 6.19
N SER A 60 -8.44 23.57 7.42
CA SER A 60 -7.27 23.32 8.27
C SER A 60 -7.11 21.84 8.64
N ASN A 61 -8.18 21.20 9.11
CA ASN A 61 -8.19 19.78 9.47
C ASN A 61 -8.13 18.86 8.25
N GLY A 62 -8.67 19.33 7.12
CA GLY A 62 -8.62 18.68 5.82
C GLY A 62 -7.18 18.50 5.34
N VAL A 63 -6.41 19.59 5.31
CA VAL A 63 -4.99 19.55 4.89
C VAL A 63 -4.14 18.69 5.84
N ILE A 64 -4.37 18.79 7.15
CA ILE A 64 -3.65 17.97 8.15
C ILE A 64 -3.94 16.48 7.93
N GLY A 65 -5.19 16.09 7.67
CA GLY A 65 -5.52 14.68 7.41
C GLY A 65 -4.92 14.15 6.12
N VAL A 66 -4.87 14.95 5.05
CA VAL A 66 -4.16 14.58 3.81
C VAL A 66 -2.68 14.31 4.11
N PHE A 67 -2.05 15.15 4.94
CA PHE A 67 -0.67 14.95 5.35
C PHE A 67 -0.49 13.63 6.13
N TYR A 68 -1.42 13.27 7.01
CA TYR A 68 -1.39 11.98 7.71
C TYR A 68 -1.57 10.79 6.76
N TYR A 69 -2.50 10.86 5.79
CA TYR A 69 -2.62 9.83 4.76
C TYR A 69 -1.34 9.67 3.93
N PHE A 70 -0.67 10.77 3.62
CA PHE A 70 0.61 10.74 2.92
C PHE A 70 1.71 10.06 3.74
N LEU A 71 1.84 10.40 5.03
CA LEU A 71 2.79 9.74 5.93
C LEU A 71 2.50 8.23 6.02
N ALA A 72 1.23 7.86 6.19
CA ALA A 72 0.82 6.46 6.23
C ALA A 72 1.14 5.74 4.91
N PHE A 73 0.90 6.37 3.77
CA PHE A 73 1.27 5.84 2.46
C PHE A 73 2.78 5.55 2.36
N LEU A 74 3.64 6.48 2.80
CA LEU A 74 5.09 6.26 2.81
C LEU A 74 5.48 5.08 3.71
N THR A 75 4.90 5.00 4.90
CA THR A 75 5.15 3.88 5.82
C THR A 75 4.72 2.54 5.20
N ILE A 76 3.51 2.48 4.65
CA ILE A 76 2.98 1.27 4.02
C ILE A 76 3.84 0.88 2.80
N MET A 77 4.30 1.83 2.00
CA MET A 77 5.18 1.57 0.85
C MET A 77 6.48 0.87 1.28
N VAL A 78 7.11 1.35 2.35
CA VAL A 78 8.32 0.75 2.91
C VAL A 78 8.05 -0.67 3.38
N VAL A 79 7.00 -0.87 4.18
CA VAL A 79 6.60 -2.21 4.67
C VAL A 79 6.32 -3.16 3.51
N HIS A 80 5.55 -2.71 2.52
CA HIS A 80 5.21 -3.47 1.33
C HIS A 80 6.47 -3.88 0.53
N GLY A 81 7.44 -2.99 0.39
CA GLY A 81 8.73 -3.29 -0.24
C GLY A 81 9.50 -4.39 0.50
N PHE A 82 9.60 -4.30 1.83
CA PHE A 82 10.22 -5.32 2.67
C PHE A 82 9.50 -6.67 2.57
N THR A 83 8.17 -6.67 2.67
CA THR A 83 7.36 -7.88 2.53
C THR A 83 7.62 -8.52 1.18
N LEU A 84 7.54 -7.78 0.08
CA LEU A 84 7.72 -8.34 -1.25
C LEU A 84 9.14 -8.87 -1.48
N HIS A 85 10.16 -8.18 -0.97
CA HIS A 85 11.54 -8.63 -1.04
C HIS A 85 11.74 -9.97 -0.30
N TYR A 86 11.20 -10.07 0.93
CA TYR A 86 11.23 -11.30 1.71
C TYR A 86 10.59 -12.48 0.96
N LEU A 87 9.44 -12.24 0.34
CA LEU A 87 8.71 -13.27 -0.40
C LEU A 87 9.41 -13.71 -1.68
N PHE A 88 10.03 -12.76 -2.37
CA PHE A 88 10.85 -13.06 -3.54
C PHE A 88 12.08 -13.89 -3.17
N SER A 89 12.75 -13.56 -2.06
CA SER A 89 13.88 -14.34 -1.54
C SER A 89 13.45 -15.77 -1.24
N LYS A 90 12.30 -15.95 -0.56
CA LYS A 90 11.74 -17.27 -0.26
C LYS A 90 11.36 -18.07 -1.52
N LYS A 91 10.77 -17.42 -2.53
CA LYS A 91 10.46 -18.04 -3.84
C LYS A 91 11.75 -18.57 -4.50
N LYS A 92 12.80 -17.75 -4.55
CA LYS A 92 14.10 -18.14 -5.13
C LYS A 92 14.80 -19.28 -4.41
N MET A 93 14.72 -19.33 -3.08
CA MET A 93 15.29 -20.44 -2.30
C MET A 93 14.59 -21.75 -2.68
N ARG A 94 13.25 -21.73 -2.73
CA ARG A 94 12.46 -22.90 -3.11
C ARG A 94 12.75 -23.39 -4.54
N GLU A 95 12.85 -22.47 -5.51
CA GLU A 95 13.21 -22.82 -6.90
C GLU A 95 14.63 -23.38 -7.06
N ARG A 96 15.52 -23.22 -6.07
CA ARG A 96 16.87 -23.80 -6.06
C ARG A 96 16.89 -25.21 -5.45
N ASP A 97 15.96 -25.49 -4.55
CA ASP A 97 15.85 -26.78 -3.84
C ASP A 97 14.99 -27.81 -4.62
N GLU A 98 14.22 -27.37 -5.61
CA GLU A 98 13.46 -28.18 -6.59
C GLU A 98 14.31 -28.51 -7.83
#